data_AF-A0A844MGQ0-F1
#
_entry.id   AF-A0A844MGQ0-F1
#
_cell.length_a   1.000
_cell.length_b   1.000
_cell.length_c   1.000
_cell.angle_alpha   90.00
_cell.angle_beta   90.00
_cell.angle_gamma   90.00
#
_symmetry.space_group_name_H-M   'P 1'
#
loop_
_entity.id
_entity.type
_entity.pdbx_description
1 polymer ?
#
loop_
_entity_poly.entity_id
_entity_poly.type
_entity_poly.pdbx_seq_one_letter_code
_entity_poly.pdbx_strand_id
1 'polypeptide(L)'
;MGKCHEELEQLLAEMRPLNFTYSKQLSAYIVKHQLGYKYPNISGIVKMEEEGREWYFHGGFPTDIYQIICRELNLDNQGTTAKPIKFTPFKTVYSTNEEP
;
A
#
# COMPACT_ATOMS: atom_id res chain seq x y z
N MET A 1 11.77 7.22 16.85
CA MET A 1 10.89 6.35 16.04
C MET A 1 10.70 7.00 14.68
N GLY A 2 10.76 6.23 13.59
CA GLY A 2 10.66 6.75 12.23
C GLY A 2 9.21 6.83 11.75
N LYS A 3 8.89 7.83 10.91
CA LYS A 3 7.52 8.11 10.42
C LYS A 3 6.81 6.90 9.80
N CYS A 4 7.54 5.97 9.17
CA CYS A 4 6.95 4.76 8.60
C CYS A 4 6.32 3.82 9.65
N HIS A 5 6.89 3.78 10.85
CA HIS A 5 6.38 2.94 11.93
C HIS A 5 5.05 3.49 12.48
N GLU A 6 4.97 4.80 12.69
CA GLU A 6 3.76 5.47 13.16
C GLU A 6 2.61 5.33 12.15
N GLU A 7 2.89 5.50 10.86
CA GLU A 7 1.89 5.31 9.80
C GLU A 7 1.38 3.87 9.74
N LEU A 8 2.25 2.88 9.93
CA LEU A 8 1.87 1.47 9.95
C LEU A 8 0.94 1.17 11.14
N GLU A 9 1.28 1.63 12.33
CA GLU A 9 0.43 1.42 13.51
C GLU A 9 -0.94 2.09 13.36
N GLN A 10 -0.98 3.31 12.83
CA GLN A 10 -2.23 4.02 12.55
C GLN A 10 -3.09 3.29 11.52
N LEU A 11 -2.48 2.80 10.44
CA LEU A 11 -3.18 2.00 9.44
C LEU A 11 -3.76 0.73 10.07
N LEU A 12 -2.97 -0.02 10.84
CA LEU A 12 -3.44 -1.24 11.50
C LEU A 12 -4.60 -0.95 12.46
N ALA A 13 -4.52 0.12 13.25
CA ALA A 13 -5.60 0.52 14.15
C ALA A 13 -6.91 0.85 13.40
N GLU A 14 -6.81 1.50 12.24
CA GLU A 14 -7.97 1.83 11.40
C GLU A 14 -8.56 0.60 10.68
N MET A 15 -7.71 -0.35 10.26
CA MET A 15 -8.14 -1.53 9.50
C MET A 15 -8.63 -2.68 10.37
N ARG A 16 -8.12 -2.84 11.60
CA ARG A 16 -8.55 -3.88 12.56
C ARG A 16 -10.08 -3.99 12.72
N PRO A 17 -10.84 -2.90 12.97
CA PRO A 17 -12.29 -3.00 13.14
C PRO A 17 -13.05 -3.40 11.86
N LEU A 18 -12.43 -3.25 10.68
CA LEU A 18 -13.05 -3.58 9.39
C LEU A 18 -13.09 -5.09 9.12
N ASN A 19 -12.33 -5.90 9.89
CA ASN A 19 -12.32 -7.37 9.83
C ASN A 19 -12.20 -7.92 8.39
N PHE A 20 -11.28 -7.34 7.60
CA PHE A 20 -11.00 -7.85 6.27
C PHE A 20 -10.45 -9.28 6.34
N THR A 21 -10.85 -10.10 5.37
CA THR A 21 -10.37 -11.48 5.24
C THR A 21 -9.32 -11.59 4.15
N TYR A 22 -9.42 -10.76 3.12
CA TYR A 22 -8.54 -10.81 1.95
C TYR A 22 -7.80 -9.49 1.75
N SER A 23 -6.54 -9.57 1.33
CA SER A 23 -5.72 -8.40 1.03
C SER A 23 -6.30 -7.48 -0.06
N LYS A 24 -7.11 -8.02 -0.99
CA LYS A 24 -7.83 -7.21 -1.98
C LYS A 24 -8.84 -6.24 -1.36
N GLN A 25 -9.45 -6.59 -0.22
CA GLN A 25 -10.42 -5.73 0.44
C GLN A 25 -9.71 -4.53 1.07
N LEU A 26 -8.59 -4.79 1.74
CA LEU A 26 -7.68 -3.76 2.23
C LEU A 26 -7.23 -2.85 1.08
N SER A 27 -6.71 -3.44 0.01
CA SER A 27 -6.22 -2.72 -1.17
C SER A 27 -7.31 -1.84 -1.80
N ALA A 28 -8.51 -2.39 -2.01
CA ALA A 28 -9.66 -1.65 -2.51
C ALA A 28 -10.10 -0.52 -1.57
N TYR A 29 -10.03 -0.74 -0.25
CA TYR A 29 -10.35 0.27 0.75
C TYR A 29 -9.37 1.45 0.68
N ILE A 30 -8.08 1.16 0.60
CA ILE A 30 -7.04 2.19 0.48
C ILE A 30 -7.20 3.03 -0.77
N VAL A 31 -7.48 2.41 -1.92
CA VAL A 31 -7.74 3.12 -3.18
C VAL A 31 -8.98 3.97 -3.06
N LYS A 32 -10.09 3.39 -2.56
CA LYS A 32 -11.38 4.07 -2.43
C LYS A 32 -11.33 5.27 -1.49
N HIS A 33 -10.61 5.13 -0.37
CA HIS A 33 -10.50 6.16 0.66
C HIS A 33 -9.25 7.04 0.49
N GLN A 34 -8.49 6.84 -0.58
CA GLN A 34 -7.27 7.60 -0.87
C GLN A 34 -6.30 7.61 0.34
N LEU A 35 -6.22 6.52 1.10
CA LEU A 35 -5.36 6.42 2.28
C LEU A 35 -3.87 6.53 1.92
N GLY A 36 -3.55 6.37 0.63
CA GLY A 36 -2.23 6.67 0.08
C GLY A 36 -1.71 8.07 0.42
N TYR A 37 -2.62 9.04 0.48
CA TYR A 37 -2.29 10.43 0.83
C TYR A 37 -2.13 10.62 2.34
N LYS A 38 -2.79 9.78 3.14
CA LYS A 38 -2.74 9.81 4.60
C LYS A 38 -1.45 9.17 5.14
N TYR A 39 -0.92 8.17 4.43
CA TYR A 39 0.28 7.42 4.82
C TYR A 39 1.40 7.50 3.76
N PRO A 40 1.89 8.71 3.41
CA PRO A 40 2.74 8.91 2.24
C PRO A 40 4.14 8.28 2.34
N ASN A 41 4.58 7.83 3.52
CA ASN A 41 5.88 7.18 3.69
C ASN A 41 5.79 5.67 3.47
N ILE A 42 4.67 5.04 3.84
CA ILE A 42 4.48 3.60 3.65
C ILE A 42 3.67 3.24 2.41
N SER A 43 3.00 4.20 1.77
CA SER A 43 2.18 3.96 0.59
C SER A 43 2.66 4.76 -0.62
N GLY A 44 2.29 4.28 -1.80
CA GLY A 44 2.80 4.83 -3.04
C GLY A 44 2.20 4.21 -4.28
N ILE A 45 2.91 4.39 -5.38
CA ILE A 45 2.62 3.78 -6.67
C ILE A 45 3.47 2.52 -6.80
N VAL A 46 2.81 1.37 -6.95
CA VAL A 46 3.48 0.11 -7.25
C VAL A 46 3.31 -0.18 -8.73
N LYS A 47 4.41 -0.34 -9.46
CA LYS A 47 4.38 -0.88 -10.81
C LYS A 47 4.28 -2.41 -10.69
N MET A 48 3.21 -2.95 -11.23
CA MET A 48 2.92 -4.38 -11.25
C MET A 48 3.21 -4.94 -12.66
N GLU A 49 3.71 -6.17 -12.72
CA GLU A 49 3.89 -6.93 -13.96
C GLU A 49 3.17 -8.27 -13.84
N GLU A 50 2.39 -8.63 -14.86
CA GLU A 50 1.81 -9.96 -15.01
C GLU A 50 1.77 -10.35 -16.49
N GLU A 51 2.40 -11.47 -16.84
CA GLU A 51 2.41 -12.02 -18.20
C GLU A 51 2.84 -11.00 -19.28
N GLY A 52 3.81 -10.13 -18.95
CA GLY A 52 4.31 -9.08 -19.84
C GLY A 52 3.43 -7.84 -19.93
N ARG A 53 2.32 -7.77 -19.19
CA ARG A 53 1.52 -6.55 -19.01
C ARG A 53 1.99 -5.82 -17.76
N GLU A 54 2.22 -4.52 -17.92
CA GLU A 54 2.62 -3.64 -16.83
C GLU A 54 1.52 -2.63 -16.54
N TRP A 55 1.21 -2.41 -15.26
CA TRP A 55 0.30 -1.34 -14.84
C TRP A 55 0.77 -0.68 -13.55
N TYR A 56 0.33 0.55 -13.34
CA TYR A 56 0.59 1.29 -12.11
C TYR A 56 -0.59 1.13 -11.16
N PHE A 57 -0.30 0.61 -9.98
CA PHE A 57 -1.23 0.45 -8.88
C PHE A 57 -1.03 1.59 -7.87
N HIS A 58 -1.95 2.56 -7.88
CA HIS A 58 -1.93 3.70 -6.97
C HIS A 58 -2.51 3.28 -5.62
N GLY A 59 -1.76 3.48 -4.52
CA GLY A 59 -2.18 3.05 -3.18
C GLY A 59 -1.68 1.66 -2.81
N GLY A 60 -0.55 1.23 -3.39
CA GLY A 60 0.17 0.03 -2.97
C GLY A 60 1.16 0.32 -1.83
N PHE A 61 1.62 -0.75 -1.18
CA PHE A 61 2.66 -0.72 -0.15
C PHE A 61 3.92 -1.41 -0.65
N PRO A 62 5.11 -1.08 -0.11
CA PRO A 62 6.28 -1.89 -0.33
C PRO A 62 6.09 -3.28 0.29
N THR A 63 6.77 -4.28 -0.27
CA THR A 63 6.53 -5.70 0.01
C THR A 63 6.69 -6.07 1.49
N ASP A 64 7.66 -5.48 2.16
CA ASP A 64 7.94 -5.64 3.60
C ASP A 64 6.77 -5.14 4.46
N ILE A 65 6.28 -3.92 4.19
CA ILE A 65 5.11 -3.35 4.89
C ILE A 65 3.86 -4.17 4.60
N TYR A 66 3.64 -4.56 3.33
CA TYR A 66 2.51 -5.39 2.95
C TYR A 66 2.49 -6.73 3.69
N GLN A 67 3.63 -7.40 3.82
CA GLN A 67 3.75 -8.64 4.59
C GLN A 67 3.39 -8.45 6.07
N ILE A 68 3.85 -7.35 6.69
CA ILE A 68 3.49 -7.04 8.08
C ILE A 68 1.99 -6.82 8.19
N ILE A 69 1.38 -6.02 7.30
CA ILE A 69 -0.06 -5.76 7.35
C ILE A 69 -0.86 -7.05 7.19
N CYS A 70 -0.50 -7.91 6.22
CA CYS A 70 -1.18 -9.19 6.04
C CYS A 70 -1.07 -10.08 7.27
N ARG A 71 0.10 -10.13 7.92
CA ARG A 71 0.29 -10.90 9.15
C ARG A 71 -0.53 -10.34 10.32
N GLU A 72 -0.46 -9.04 10.55
CA GLU A 72 -1.11 -8.37 11.70
C GLU A 72 -2.63 -8.33 11.57
N LEU A 73 -3.16 -8.29 10.34
CA LEU A 73 -4.60 -8.32 10.07
C LEU A 73 -5.11 -9.71 9.70
N ASN A 74 -4.25 -10.74 9.76
CA ASN A 74 -4.55 -12.12 9.38
C ASN A 74 -5.23 -12.23 8.00
N LEU A 75 -4.70 -11.49 7.01
CA LEU A 75 -5.22 -11.45 5.65
C LEU A 75 -4.67 -12.61 4.84
N ASP A 76 -5.56 -13.30 4.14
CA ASP A 76 -5.15 -14.31 3.18
C ASP A 76 -4.65 -13.65 1.88
N ASN A 77 -3.62 -14.25 1.28
CA ASN A 77 -3.10 -13.81 -0.01
C ASN A 77 -3.88 -14.55 -1.11
N GLN A 78 -4.33 -13.84 -2.13
CA GLN A 78 -5.10 -14.46 -3.22
C GLN A 78 -4.23 -15.08 -4.32
N GLY A 79 -2.97 -15.46 -4.03
CA GLY A 79 -2.12 -16.18 -4.98
C GLY A 79 -2.02 -15.50 -6.36
N THR A 80 -1.88 -14.18 -6.39
CA THR A 80 -1.78 -13.45 -7.67
C THR A 80 -0.43 -13.73 -8.31
N THR A 81 -0.41 -13.99 -9.62
CA THR A 81 0.83 -14.10 -10.39
C THR A 81 1.50 -12.76 -10.64
N ALA A 82 0.75 -11.66 -10.50
CA ALA A 82 1.27 -10.30 -10.58
C ALA A 82 2.39 -10.03 -9.58
N LYS A 83 3.51 -9.49 -10.07
CA LYS A 83 4.70 -9.17 -9.29
C LYS A 83 4.89 -7.66 -9.19
N PRO A 84 5.18 -7.13 -7.98
CA PRO A 84 5.63 -5.75 -7.86
C PRO A 84 7.05 -5.64 -8.43
N ILE A 85 7.24 -4.84 -9.47
CA ILE A 85 8.55 -4.61 -10.11
C ILE A 85 9.18 -3.27 -9.72
N LYS A 86 8.38 -2.31 -9.25
CA LYS A 86 8.88 -1.02 -8.73
C LYS A 86 7.92 -0.43 -7.70
N PHE A 87 8.46 0.19 -6.66
CA PHE A 87 7.69 0.98 -5.70
C PHE A 87 8.18 2.43 -5.69
N THR A 88 7.26 3.38 -5.76
CA THR A 88 7.52 4.81 -5.62
C THR A 88 6.65 5.37 -4.49
N PRO A 89 7.21 5.76 -3.34
CA PRO A 89 6.44 6.29 -2.23
C PRO A 89 5.80 7.64 -2.59
N PHE A 90 4.59 7.88 -2.10
CA PHE A 90 3.85 9.10 -2.40
C PHE A 90 4.53 10.37 -1.88
N LYS A 91 5.28 10.28 -0.78
CA LYS A 91 6.11 11.40 -0.30
C LYS A 91 7.03 11.95 -1.40
N THR A 92 7.65 11.09 -2.22
CA THR A 92 8.51 11.52 -3.32
C THR A 92 7.71 12.22 -4.43
N VAL A 93 6.48 11.76 -4.68
CA VAL A 93 5.58 12.36 -5.68
C VAL A 93 5.08 13.74 -5.23
N TYR A 94 4.75 13.91 -3.95
CA TYR A 94 4.26 15.20 -3.43
C TYR A 94 5.37 16.19 -3.09
N SER A 95 6.61 15.74 -2.90
CA SER A 95 7.77 16.63 -2.75
C SER A 95 8.21 17.28 -4.06
N THR A 96 7.66 16.88 -5.21
CA THR A 96 7.93 17.52 -6.52
C THR A 96 6.90 18.56 -6.94
N ASN A 97 6.04 19.03 -6.03
CA ASN A 97 5.19 20.21 -6.27
C ASN A 97 5.88 21.52 -5.86
N GLU A 98 7.18 21.65 -6.11
CA GLU A 98 7.72 22.97 -6.48
C GLU A 98 7.26 23.22 -7.91
N GLU A 99 6.10 23.87 -8.06
CA GLU A 99 5.73 24.55 -9.30
C GLU A 99 6.72 25.71 -9.57
N PRO A 100 6.94 26.07 -10.84
CA PRO A 100 7.94 27.07 -11.28
C PRO A 100 7.74 28.49 -10.72
#